data_AF-A0A7R9V9K7-F1
#
_entry.id   AF-A0A7R9V9K7-F1
#
_cell.length_a   1.000
_cell.length_b   1.000
_cell.length_c   1.000
_cell.angle_alpha   90.00
_cell.angle_beta   90.00
_cell.angle_gamma   90.00
#
_symmetry.space_group_name_H-M   'P 1'
#
loop_
_entity.id
_entity.type
_entity.pdbx_description
1 polymer ?
#
loop_
_entity_poly.entity_id
_entity_poly.type
_entity_poly.pdbx_seq_one_letter_code
_entity_poly.pdbx_strand_id
1 'polypeptide(L)'
;RLTVVVVDKTCEIAGDGESPHAAIGSARWMPVGVPGKQAQILREAVENQTPDIIICDEISTHEEVEAVRSIAQRGVRIIATVHGCTLPEIVNDGERRNLVGGQSNVTLTDAAAQARPDRRKNVAVRLREPAFEQVIELHERERWVWHPNVRDAVDAYYAGEPTQVRVLEPGRAVSAFALPSQDTFEYCLECGRIGRLCPTHIATHGVQPPSGGGGGGSGGAAGNSRNVRAGQRAGVCYGCGQPGHHRYECPSRNS
;
A
#
# COMPACT_ATOMS: atom_id res chain seq x y z
N ARG A 1 15.26 7.58 -19.56
CA ARG A 1 15.93 6.44 -18.91
C ARG A 1 15.79 6.67 -17.41
N LEU A 2 15.38 5.66 -16.63
CA LEU A 2 15.22 5.82 -15.18
C LEU A 2 16.59 5.91 -14.49
N THR A 3 16.71 6.80 -13.51
CA THR A 3 17.84 6.90 -12.58
C THR A 3 17.54 6.04 -11.37
N VAL A 4 18.34 4.99 -11.19
CA VAL A 4 18.21 4.05 -10.08
C VAL A 4 19.41 4.22 -9.15
N VAL A 5 19.14 4.31 -7.85
CA VAL A 5 20.18 4.34 -6.81
C VAL A 5 19.98 3.14 -5.88
N VAL A 6 21.05 2.41 -5.60
CA VAL A 6 21.09 1.34 -4.61
C VAL A 6 21.73 1.89 -3.34
N VAL A 7 20.96 2.01 -2.26
CA VAL A 7 21.46 2.36 -0.93
C VAL A 7 21.63 1.06 -0.14
N ASP A 8 22.89 0.66 0.05
CA ASP A 8 23.25 -0.69 0.48
C ASP A 8 23.87 -0.67 1.89
N LYS A 9 23.13 -1.15 2.88
CA LYS A 9 23.49 -1.04 4.31
C LYS A 9 24.63 -1.98 4.68
N THR A 10 24.46 -3.26 4.33
CA THR A 10 25.34 -4.38 4.68
C THR A 10 26.08 -4.94 3.47
N CYS A 11 25.95 -4.30 2.30
CA CYS A 11 26.54 -4.73 1.04
C CYS A 11 25.95 -6.04 0.48
N GLU A 12 24.69 -6.35 0.81
CA GLU A 12 24.00 -7.57 0.37
C GLU A 12 23.48 -7.48 -1.08
N ILE A 13 23.31 -6.26 -1.61
CA ILE A 13 22.79 -6.06 -2.98
C ILE A 13 23.92 -5.97 -4.00
N ALA A 14 24.91 -5.12 -3.73
CA ALA A 14 25.99 -4.81 -4.66
C ALA A 14 27.33 -5.49 -4.30
N GLY A 15 27.41 -6.23 -3.20
CA GLY A 15 28.65 -6.84 -2.72
C GLY A 15 29.58 -5.84 -2.01
N ASP A 16 30.59 -6.39 -1.34
CA ASP A 16 31.52 -5.67 -0.45
C ASP A 16 32.87 -5.31 -1.10
N GLY A 17 32.99 -5.52 -2.41
CA GLY A 17 34.20 -5.21 -3.18
C GLY A 17 34.40 -3.70 -3.42
N GLU A 18 35.59 -3.33 -3.94
CA GLU A 18 35.90 -1.94 -4.30
C GLU A 18 35.01 -1.37 -5.42
N SER A 19 34.40 -2.26 -6.21
CA SER A 19 33.46 -1.92 -7.30
C SER A 19 32.18 -2.73 -7.13
N PRO A 20 31.00 -2.17 -7.45
CA PRO A 20 29.74 -2.87 -7.27
C PRO A 20 29.62 -4.06 -8.21
N HIS A 21 28.99 -5.12 -7.73
CA HIS A 21 28.69 -6.32 -8.49
C HIS A 21 27.84 -5.99 -9.73
N ALA A 22 28.16 -6.64 -10.86
CA ALA A 22 27.52 -6.36 -12.15
C ALA A 22 25.98 -6.56 -12.16
N ALA A 23 25.44 -7.29 -11.18
CA ALA A 23 24.00 -7.54 -11.04
C ALA A 23 23.16 -6.26 -10.88
N ILE A 24 23.73 -5.16 -10.36
CA ILE A 24 22.99 -3.89 -10.24
C ILE A 24 22.91 -3.10 -11.56
N GLY A 25 23.56 -3.60 -12.62
CA GLY A 25 23.56 -3.00 -13.95
C GLY A 25 24.08 -1.56 -13.94
N SER A 26 23.26 -0.61 -14.43
CA SER A 26 23.63 0.81 -14.48
C SER A 26 23.14 1.63 -13.28
N ALA A 27 22.68 0.98 -12.21
CA ALA A 27 22.29 1.69 -11.00
C ALA A 27 23.51 2.34 -10.35
N ARG A 28 23.30 3.52 -9.75
CA ARG A 28 24.33 4.18 -8.94
C ARG A 28 24.38 3.50 -7.58
N TRP A 29 25.57 3.08 -7.15
CA TRP A 29 25.76 2.42 -5.87
C TRP A 29 26.17 3.43 -4.80
N MET A 30 25.48 3.39 -3.67
CA MET A 30 25.77 4.19 -2.47
C MET A 30 25.88 3.24 -1.27
N PRO A 31 27.08 2.73 -0.95
CA PRO A 31 27.28 1.94 0.26
C PRO A 31 27.12 2.83 1.50
N VAL A 32 26.44 2.32 2.53
CA VAL A 32 26.21 3.09 3.76
C VAL A 32 27.46 3.12 4.65
N GLY A 33 28.21 2.01 4.70
CA GLY A 33 29.44 1.83 5.47
C GLY A 33 29.22 1.71 6.99
N VAL A 34 28.44 2.62 7.59
CA VAL A 34 28.06 2.59 9.01
C VAL A 34 26.55 2.42 9.12
N PRO A 35 26.01 1.27 9.56
CA PRO A 35 24.58 0.96 9.49
C PRO A 35 23.65 2.05 10.03
N GLY A 36 24.01 2.71 11.14
CA GLY A 36 23.22 3.80 11.73
C GLY A 36 23.13 5.08 10.90
N LYS A 37 23.86 5.18 9.77
CA LYS A 37 23.80 6.32 8.84
C LYS A 37 22.87 6.11 7.66
N GLN A 38 22.19 4.96 7.56
CA GLN A 38 21.35 4.65 6.40
C GLN A 38 20.31 5.74 6.11
N ALA A 39 19.64 6.28 7.14
CA ALA A 39 18.69 7.38 6.97
C ALA A 39 19.33 8.66 6.40
N GLN A 40 20.58 8.95 6.75
CA GLN A 40 21.33 10.08 6.18
C GLN A 40 21.64 9.80 4.70
N ILE A 41 22.17 8.62 4.38
CA ILE A 41 22.52 8.25 3.01
C ILE A 41 21.29 8.20 2.09
N LEU A 42 20.14 7.76 2.59
CA LEU A 42 18.87 7.83 1.87
C LEU A 42 18.49 9.27 1.49
N ARG A 43 18.68 10.24 2.39
CA ARG A 43 18.42 11.66 2.12
C ARG A 43 19.42 12.21 1.09
N GLU A 44 20.71 11.93 1.28
CA GLU A 44 21.77 12.33 0.35
C GLU A 44 21.57 11.77 -1.05
N ALA A 45 21.07 10.53 -1.16
CA ALA A 45 20.73 9.91 -2.44
C ALA A 45 19.71 10.76 -3.21
N VAL A 46 18.67 11.25 -2.55
CA VAL A 46 17.68 12.11 -3.19
C VAL A 46 18.23 13.49 -3.53
N GLU A 47 18.94 14.10 -2.59
CA GLU A 47 19.46 15.46 -2.73
C GLU A 47 20.49 15.58 -3.86
N ASN A 48 21.36 14.58 -4.00
CA ASN A 48 22.50 14.66 -4.93
C ASN A 48 22.29 13.88 -6.23
N GLN A 49 21.42 12.85 -6.25
CA GLN A 49 21.27 11.98 -7.42
C GLN A 49 19.97 12.19 -8.20
N THR A 50 18.98 12.86 -7.60
CA THR A 50 17.60 13.02 -8.13
C THR A 50 17.06 11.72 -8.74
N PRO A 51 16.95 10.63 -7.94
CA PRO A 51 16.60 9.31 -8.45
C PRO A 51 15.12 9.19 -8.80
N ASP A 52 14.81 8.39 -9.81
CA ASP A 52 13.44 7.92 -10.07
C ASP A 52 13.08 6.75 -9.13
N ILE A 53 14.07 5.93 -8.79
CA ILE A 53 13.92 4.73 -7.95
C ILE A 53 15.11 4.63 -6.97
N ILE A 54 14.80 4.35 -5.70
CA ILE A 54 15.76 3.89 -4.72
C ILE A 54 15.50 2.42 -4.41
N ILE A 55 16.53 1.60 -4.48
CA ILE A 55 16.54 0.23 -3.96
C ILE A 55 17.28 0.29 -2.63
N CYS A 56 16.62 -0.15 -1.57
CA CYS A 56 17.17 -0.19 -0.22
C CYS A 56 16.94 -1.60 0.31
N ASP A 57 17.93 -2.20 0.94
CA ASP A 57 17.81 -3.60 1.38
C ASP A 57 16.72 -3.76 2.44
N GLU A 58 16.94 -3.22 3.64
CA GLU A 58 16.02 -3.35 4.76
C GLU A 58 15.80 -2.00 5.48
N ILE A 59 14.55 -1.71 5.82
CA ILE A 59 14.16 -0.57 6.65
C ILE A 59 13.82 -1.09 8.05
N SER A 60 14.56 -0.63 9.07
CA SER A 60 14.50 -1.18 10.42
C SER A 60 14.31 -0.10 11.50
N THR A 61 14.79 1.14 11.31
CA THR A 61 14.75 2.18 12.36
C THR A 61 13.71 3.27 12.11
N HIS A 62 13.35 4.00 13.16
CA HIS A 62 12.46 5.16 13.08
C HIS A 62 12.96 6.21 12.07
N GLU A 63 14.25 6.55 12.14
CA GLU A 63 14.87 7.56 11.26
C GLU A 63 14.85 7.13 9.79
N GLU A 64 15.02 5.84 9.53
CA GLU A 64 14.93 5.25 8.19
C GLU A 64 13.48 5.33 7.67
N VAL A 65 12.50 4.98 8.51
CA VAL A 65 11.06 5.11 8.18
C VAL A 65 10.70 6.56 7.85
N GLU A 66 11.18 7.53 8.62
CA GLU A 66 10.94 8.95 8.34
C GLU A 66 11.59 9.42 7.05
N ALA A 67 12.82 8.97 6.78
CA ALA A 67 13.52 9.28 5.54
C ALA A 67 12.75 8.73 4.33
N VAL A 68 12.40 7.44 4.35
CA VAL A 68 11.62 6.76 3.30
C VAL A 68 10.30 7.46 3.05
N ARG A 69 9.57 7.84 4.11
CA ARG A 69 8.32 8.60 4.00
C ARG A 69 8.51 9.94 3.28
N SER A 70 9.54 10.71 3.68
CA SER A 70 9.85 12.01 3.07
C SER A 70 10.25 11.87 1.59
N ILE A 71 11.00 10.82 1.26
CA ILE A 71 11.45 10.52 -0.09
C ILE A 71 10.26 10.15 -0.99
N ALA A 72 9.37 9.27 -0.52
CA ALA A 72 8.17 8.88 -1.26
C ALA A 72 7.26 10.09 -1.55
N GLN A 73 7.14 11.02 -0.59
CA GLN A 73 6.38 12.28 -0.78
C GLN A 73 6.97 13.20 -1.86
N ARG A 74 8.25 13.04 -2.19
CA ARG A 74 8.91 13.76 -3.30
C ARG A 74 8.72 13.06 -4.65
N GLY A 75 7.94 11.98 -4.72
CA GLY A 75 7.64 11.22 -5.94
C GLY A 75 8.70 10.18 -6.32
N VAL A 76 9.69 9.94 -5.47
CA VAL A 76 10.70 8.89 -5.67
C VAL A 76 10.09 7.54 -5.27
N ARG A 77 10.18 6.55 -6.15
CA ARG A 77 9.73 5.18 -5.83
C ARG A 77 10.80 4.44 -5.03
N ILE A 78 10.38 3.63 -4.07
CA ILE A 78 11.28 2.87 -3.21
C ILE A 78 10.94 1.39 -3.33
N ILE A 79 11.96 0.57 -3.49
CA ILE A 79 11.89 -0.89 -3.36
C ILE A 79 12.71 -1.25 -2.13
N ALA A 80 12.07 -1.85 -1.14
CA ALA A 80 12.74 -2.25 0.08
C ALA A 80 12.10 -3.46 0.74
N THR A 81 12.86 -4.11 1.60
CA THR A 81 12.35 -5.07 2.56
C THR A 81 12.11 -4.40 3.92
N VAL A 82 11.25 -5.01 4.72
CA VAL A 82 10.99 -4.65 6.11
C VAL A 82 10.78 -5.94 6.88
N HIS A 83 11.29 -6.02 8.10
CA HIS A 83 10.94 -7.14 8.97
C HIS A 83 9.43 -7.18 9.22
N GLY A 84 8.84 -8.37 9.19
CA GLY A 84 7.41 -8.61 9.38
C GLY A 84 6.94 -9.76 8.49
N CYS A 85 5.96 -10.53 8.95
CA CYS A 85 5.42 -11.65 8.18
C CYS A 85 4.18 -11.25 7.38
N THR A 86 3.40 -10.27 7.87
CA THR A 86 2.13 -9.85 7.27
C THR A 86 1.96 -8.32 7.30
N LEU A 87 1.17 -7.77 6.37
CA LEU A 87 0.85 -6.35 6.31
C LEU A 87 0.18 -5.84 7.60
N PRO A 88 -0.74 -6.56 8.26
CA PRO A 88 -1.27 -6.20 9.57
C PRO A 88 -0.21 -6.00 10.65
N GLU A 89 0.87 -6.80 10.67
CA GLU A 89 1.97 -6.58 11.63
C GLU A 89 2.63 -5.21 11.43
N ILE A 90 2.82 -4.80 10.17
CA ILE A 90 3.35 -3.47 9.84
C ILE A 90 2.36 -2.37 10.22
N VAL A 91 1.06 -2.59 9.98
CA VAL A 91 -0.01 -1.64 10.34
C VAL A 91 -0.12 -1.44 11.85
N ASN A 92 0.02 -2.52 12.62
CA ASN A 92 -0.11 -2.50 14.08
C ASN A 92 1.18 -2.04 14.79
N ASP A 93 2.33 -2.09 14.12
CA ASP A 93 3.60 -1.61 14.67
C ASP A 93 3.63 -0.08 14.86
N GLY A 94 4.11 0.40 16.01
CA GLY A 94 4.11 1.82 16.36
C GLY A 94 4.85 2.73 15.37
N GLU A 95 5.95 2.24 14.79
CA GLU A 95 6.84 3.02 13.96
C GLU A 95 6.65 2.71 12.48
N ARG A 96 6.73 1.43 12.10
CA ARG A 96 6.67 0.95 10.71
C ARG A 96 5.31 1.20 10.06
N ARG A 97 4.23 1.38 10.83
CA ARG A 97 2.92 1.79 10.27
C ARG A 97 3.01 3.04 9.41
N ASN A 98 3.98 3.93 9.68
CA ASN A 98 4.18 5.15 8.90
C ASN A 98 4.61 4.88 7.45
N LEU A 99 5.17 3.70 7.15
CA LEU A 99 5.47 3.24 5.79
C LEU A 99 4.20 2.93 5.00
N VAL A 100 3.13 2.53 5.68
CA VAL A 100 1.84 2.11 5.08
C VAL A 100 0.72 3.11 5.35
N GLY A 101 1.07 4.37 5.64
CA GLY A 101 0.13 5.49 5.74
C GLY A 101 -0.24 5.90 7.17
N GLY A 102 0.31 5.25 8.19
CA GLY A 102 0.11 5.59 9.60
C GLY A 102 -1.30 5.33 10.12
N GLN A 103 -1.55 5.69 11.38
CA GLN A 103 -2.85 5.56 12.03
C GLN A 103 -3.31 6.89 12.64
N SER A 104 -4.60 7.17 12.53
CA SER A 104 -5.32 8.19 13.30
C SER A 104 -6.58 7.56 13.91
N ASN A 105 -7.03 8.08 15.05
CA ASN A 105 -8.31 7.66 15.63
C ASN A 105 -9.35 8.75 15.38
N VAL A 106 -10.49 8.36 14.84
CA VAL A 106 -11.62 9.25 14.56
C VAL A 106 -12.88 8.75 15.25
N THR A 107 -13.70 9.69 15.72
CA THR A 107 -15.01 9.38 16.31
C THR A 107 -16.09 9.51 15.23
N LEU A 108 -16.69 8.40 14.86
CA LEU A 108 -17.82 8.30 13.95
C LEU A 108 -19.12 8.76 14.60
N THR A 109 -20.05 9.19 13.76
CA THR A 109 -21.45 9.40 14.15
C THR A 109 -22.15 8.06 14.39
N ASP A 110 -23.26 8.09 15.12
CA ASP A 110 -24.04 6.90 15.49
C ASP A 110 -24.48 6.09 14.27
N ALA A 111 -24.92 6.77 13.21
CA ALA A 111 -25.31 6.13 11.95
C ALA A 111 -24.12 5.43 11.26
N ALA A 112 -22.95 6.08 11.22
CA ALA A 112 -21.76 5.51 10.59
C ALA A 112 -21.17 4.35 11.42
N ALA A 113 -21.18 4.47 12.75
CA ALA A 113 -20.79 3.40 13.66
C ALA A 113 -21.72 2.18 13.49
N GLN A 114 -23.04 2.39 13.41
CA GLN A 114 -24.02 1.32 13.25
C GLN A 114 -23.87 0.54 11.93
N ALA A 115 -23.33 1.18 10.89
CA ALA A 115 -23.05 0.56 9.60
C ALA A 115 -21.78 -0.32 9.60
N ARG A 116 -20.90 -0.19 10.61
CA ARG A 116 -19.68 -1.00 10.72
C ARG A 116 -19.96 -2.38 11.35
N PRO A 117 -19.17 -3.41 11.02
CA PRO A 117 -19.27 -4.72 11.66
C PRO A 117 -19.07 -4.68 13.19
N ASP A 118 -18.13 -3.84 13.66
CA ASP A 118 -17.76 -3.73 15.08
C ASP A 118 -18.65 -2.78 15.90
N ARG A 119 -19.52 -2.00 15.23
CA ARG A 119 -20.38 -0.96 15.82
C ARG A 119 -19.65 0.05 16.70
N ARG A 120 -18.34 0.22 16.51
CA ARG A 120 -17.52 1.14 17.33
C ARG A 120 -17.60 2.56 16.81
N LYS A 121 -17.73 3.53 17.72
CA LYS A 121 -17.66 4.96 17.39
C LYS A 121 -16.22 5.43 17.21
N ASN A 122 -15.30 4.97 18.05
CA ASN A 122 -13.88 5.29 17.90
C ASN A 122 -13.21 4.24 17.02
N VAL A 123 -12.73 4.65 15.86
CA VAL A 123 -12.16 3.75 14.86
C VAL A 123 -10.79 4.27 14.40
N ALA A 124 -9.90 3.33 14.11
CA ALA A 124 -8.63 3.62 13.46
C ALA A 124 -8.89 3.89 11.97
N VAL A 125 -8.17 4.86 11.41
CA VAL A 125 -8.13 5.15 9.97
C VAL A 125 -6.70 5.45 9.56
N ARG A 126 -6.39 5.22 8.29
CA ARG A 126 -5.10 5.60 7.73
C ARG A 126 -4.94 7.12 7.75
N LEU A 127 -3.78 7.60 8.19
CA LEU A 127 -3.50 9.03 8.39
C LEU A 127 -3.13 9.76 7.10
N ARG A 128 -2.40 9.09 6.20
CA ARG A 128 -1.83 9.66 4.97
C ARG A 128 -1.59 8.59 3.91
N GLU A 129 -1.11 9.02 2.76
CA GLU A 129 -0.72 8.10 1.69
C GLU A 129 0.41 7.15 2.12
N PRO A 130 0.30 5.84 1.84
CA PRO A 130 1.41 4.90 2.01
C PRO A 130 2.66 5.34 1.25
N ALA A 131 3.85 5.07 1.80
CA ALA A 131 5.10 5.24 1.08
C ALA A 131 5.29 4.16 -0.01
N PHE A 132 4.62 3.02 0.14
CA PHE A 132 4.64 1.90 -0.80
C PHE A 132 3.24 1.66 -1.37
N GLU A 133 3.15 1.54 -2.69
CA GLU A 133 1.88 1.26 -3.39
C GLU A 133 1.51 -0.23 -3.31
N GLN A 134 2.50 -1.11 -3.21
CA GLN A 134 2.35 -2.56 -3.27
C GLN A 134 3.21 -3.22 -2.19
N VAL A 135 2.75 -4.35 -1.66
CA VAL A 135 3.47 -5.17 -0.67
C VAL A 135 3.44 -6.63 -1.09
N ILE A 136 4.55 -7.32 -0.92
CA ILE A 136 4.65 -8.78 -1.06
C ILE A 136 5.08 -9.35 0.30
N GLU A 137 4.25 -10.22 0.85
CA GLU A 137 4.48 -10.95 2.09
C GLU A 137 5.12 -12.30 1.77
N LEU A 138 6.27 -12.60 2.37
CA LEU A 138 7.00 -13.85 2.16
C LEU A 138 6.62 -14.84 3.27
N HIS A 139 5.53 -15.58 3.11
CA HIS A 139 5.06 -16.53 4.14
C HIS A 139 5.92 -17.78 4.20
N GLU A 140 6.18 -18.38 3.04
CA GLU A 140 7.02 -19.57 2.89
C GLU A 140 7.92 -19.39 1.66
N ARG A 141 8.92 -20.27 1.51
CA ARG A 141 9.88 -20.20 0.39
C ARG A 141 9.20 -20.13 -0.99
N GLU A 142 8.08 -20.84 -1.16
CA GLU A 142 7.36 -20.98 -2.42
C GLU A 142 5.92 -20.45 -2.35
N ARG A 143 5.56 -19.72 -1.29
CA ARG A 143 4.21 -19.18 -1.12
C ARG A 143 4.25 -17.78 -0.56
N TRP A 144 3.90 -16.80 -1.39
CA TRP A 144 3.87 -15.39 -1.04
C TRP A 144 2.48 -14.80 -1.22
N VAL A 145 2.21 -13.66 -0.57
CA VAL A 145 0.97 -12.91 -0.76
C VAL A 145 1.28 -11.52 -1.30
N TRP A 146 0.71 -11.18 -2.44
CA TRP A 146 0.83 -9.86 -3.04
C TRP A 146 -0.43 -9.03 -2.82
N HIS A 147 -0.24 -7.90 -2.15
CA HIS A 147 -1.20 -6.82 -2.00
C HIS A 147 -0.95 -5.79 -3.12
N PRO A 148 -1.76 -5.78 -4.20
CA PRO A 148 -1.54 -4.90 -5.34
C PRO A 148 -1.88 -3.43 -5.06
N ASN A 149 -2.60 -3.16 -3.97
CA ASN A 149 -2.90 -1.81 -3.51
C ASN A 149 -2.86 -1.77 -1.98
N VAL A 150 -1.77 -1.22 -1.43
CA VAL A 150 -1.58 -1.07 0.02
C VAL A 150 -2.62 -0.14 0.62
N ARG A 151 -3.02 0.92 -0.09
CA ARG A 151 -4.04 1.86 0.38
C ARG A 151 -5.33 1.11 0.71
N ASP A 152 -5.83 0.35 -0.26
CA ASP A 152 -7.09 -0.39 -0.13
C ASP A 152 -6.96 -1.49 0.93
N ALA A 153 -5.81 -2.16 1.00
CA ALA A 153 -5.59 -3.23 1.97
C ALA A 153 -5.56 -2.72 3.42
N VAL A 154 -4.89 -1.60 3.68
CA VAL A 154 -4.84 -0.96 5.01
C VAL A 154 -6.21 -0.41 5.40
N ASP A 155 -6.89 0.26 4.47
CA ASP A 155 -8.22 0.83 4.73
C ASP A 155 -9.24 -0.30 5.02
N ALA A 156 -9.19 -1.40 4.25
CA ALA A 156 -10.03 -2.59 4.48
C ALA A 156 -9.72 -3.26 5.82
N TYR A 157 -8.44 -3.38 6.19
CA TYR A 157 -8.03 -3.90 7.50
C TYR A 157 -8.65 -3.09 8.66
N TYR A 158 -8.55 -1.76 8.62
CA TYR A 158 -9.17 -0.89 9.64
C TYR A 158 -10.71 -0.92 9.63
N ALA A 159 -11.32 -1.16 8.47
CA ALA A 159 -12.77 -1.31 8.34
C ALA A 159 -13.27 -2.69 8.80
N GLY A 160 -12.39 -3.68 8.96
CA GLY A 160 -12.79 -5.07 9.17
C GLY A 160 -13.40 -5.71 7.93
N GLU A 161 -13.05 -5.19 6.75
CA GLU A 161 -13.59 -5.61 5.46
C GLU A 161 -12.60 -6.49 4.67
N PRO A 162 -13.08 -7.48 3.90
CA PRO A 162 -12.24 -8.25 3.00
C PRO A 162 -11.63 -7.40 1.88
N THR A 163 -10.39 -7.71 1.49
CA THR A 163 -9.73 -7.12 0.31
C THR A 163 -9.16 -8.18 -0.61
N GLN A 164 -9.02 -7.87 -1.91
CA GLN A 164 -8.50 -8.83 -2.88
C GLN A 164 -6.96 -8.83 -2.87
N VAL A 165 -6.39 -10.02 -2.91
CA VAL A 165 -4.95 -10.24 -3.02
C VAL A 165 -4.63 -11.29 -4.08
N ARG A 166 -3.34 -11.53 -4.31
CA ARG A 166 -2.84 -12.65 -5.10
C ARG A 166 -1.93 -13.53 -4.25
N VAL A 167 -2.19 -14.83 -4.20
CA VAL A 167 -1.23 -15.79 -3.65
C VAL A 167 -0.31 -16.21 -4.79
N LEU A 168 0.99 -16.07 -4.58
CA LEU A 168 2.04 -16.37 -5.55
C LEU A 168 2.71 -17.69 -5.17
N GLU A 169 2.72 -18.62 -6.12
CA GLU A 169 3.41 -19.92 -6.07
C GLU A 169 4.31 -20.02 -7.32
N PRO A 170 5.31 -20.92 -7.36
CA PRO A 170 6.15 -21.10 -8.54
C PRO A 170 5.32 -21.28 -9.83
N GLY A 171 5.46 -20.34 -10.76
CA GLY A 171 4.77 -20.34 -12.04
C GLY A 171 3.26 -20.01 -11.99
N ARG A 172 2.72 -19.60 -10.84
CA ARG A 172 1.28 -19.41 -10.65
C ARG A 172 0.96 -18.20 -9.76
N ALA A 173 -0.04 -17.42 -10.16
CA ALA A 173 -0.65 -16.39 -9.33
C ALA A 173 -2.15 -16.65 -9.21
N VAL A 174 -2.65 -16.85 -7.99
CA VAL A 174 -4.04 -17.21 -7.71
C VAL A 174 -4.75 -16.05 -7.02
N SER A 175 -5.96 -15.73 -7.47
CA SER A 175 -6.81 -14.76 -6.78
C SER A 175 -7.20 -15.31 -5.39
N ALA A 176 -7.11 -14.46 -4.37
CA ALA A 176 -7.54 -14.76 -3.01
C ALA A 176 -8.16 -13.52 -2.37
N PHE A 177 -8.81 -13.72 -1.22
CA PHE A 177 -9.25 -12.62 -0.37
C PHE A 177 -8.44 -12.64 0.92
N ALA A 178 -7.93 -11.48 1.31
CA ALA A 178 -7.41 -11.23 2.64
C ALA A 178 -8.59 -10.78 3.53
N LEU A 179 -8.87 -11.56 4.56
CA LEU A 179 -10.00 -11.40 5.45
C LEU A 179 -9.47 -10.95 6.82
N PRO A 180 -9.80 -9.74 7.29
CA PRO A 180 -9.31 -9.27 8.59
C PRO A 180 -9.72 -10.24 9.71
N SER A 181 -8.73 -10.76 10.42
CA SER A 181 -8.88 -11.53 11.65
C SER A 181 -8.08 -10.83 12.75
N GLN A 182 -8.20 -11.24 14.02
CA GLN A 182 -7.53 -10.56 15.15
C GLN A 182 -6.05 -10.30 14.85
N ASP A 183 -5.71 -9.02 14.67
CA ASP A 183 -4.37 -8.51 14.36
C ASP A 183 -3.67 -9.11 13.12
N THR A 184 -4.42 -9.76 12.21
CA THR A 184 -3.86 -10.44 11.02
C THR A 184 -4.85 -10.53 9.85
N PHE A 185 -4.44 -11.15 8.75
CA PHE A 185 -5.31 -11.54 7.64
C PHE A 185 -5.37 -13.06 7.52
N GLU A 186 -6.58 -13.59 7.34
CA GLU A 186 -6.78 -14.93 6.79
C GLU A 186 -6.85 -14.84 5.26
N TYR A 187 -6.09 -15.67 4.55
CA TYR A 187 -6.04 -15.67 3.09
C TYR A 187 -6.86 -16.83 2.51
N CYS A 188 -8.06 -16.52 1.99
CA CYS A 188 -8.96 -17.52 1.45
C CYS A 188 -8.89 -17.61 -0.08
N LEU A 189 -8.32 -18.72 -0.59
CA LEU A 189 -8.27 -19.03 -2.02
C LEU A 189 -9.66 -19.29 -2.61
N GLU A 190 -10.57 -19.90 -1.85
CA GLU A 190 -11.92 -20.21 -2.32
C GLU A 190 -12.70 -18.94 -2.61
N CYS A 191 -12.66 -17.96 -1.69
CA CYS A 191 -13.25 -16.64 -1.90
C CYS A 191 -12.71 -15.97 -3.18
N GLY A 192 -11.39 -16.10 -3.42
CA GLY A 192 -10.76 -15.56 -4.62
C GLY A 192 -11.14 -16.29 -5.90
N ARG A 193 -11.36 -17.60 -5.83
CA ARG A 193 -11.80 -18.46 -6.95
C ARG A 193 -13.23 -18.15 -7.38
N ILE A 194 -14.14 -17.97 -6.42
CA ILE A 194 -15.55 -17.67 -6.71
C ILE A 194 -15.84 -16.17 -6.90
N GLY A 195 -14.87 -15.30 -6.60
CA GLY A 195 -14.97 -13.85 -6.73
C GLY A 195 -15.86 -13.16 -5.69
N ARG A 196 -16.20 -13.86 -4.59
CA ARG A 196 -17.05 -13.38 -3.49
C ARG A 196 -16.72 -14.16 -2.22
N LEU A 197 -17.29 -13.78 -1.08
CA LEU A 197 -17.13 -14.57 0.15
C LEU A 197 -17.75 -15.97 0.02
N CYS A 198 -17.01 -16.98 0.46
CA CYS A 198 -17.50 -18.35 0.56
C CYS A 198 -18.53 -18.48 1.69
N PRO A 199 -19.36 -19.55 1.75
CA PRO A 199 -20.38 -19.71 2.80
C PRO A 199 -19.85 -19.57 4.23
N THR A 200 -18.64 -20.07 4.50
CA THR A 200 -17.96 -19.94 5.80
C THR A 200 -17.68 -18.48 6.14
N HIS A 201 -17.15 -17.71 5.20
CA HIS A 201 -16.76 -16.31 5.43
C HIS A 201 -17.91 -15.31 5.33
N ILE A 202 -19.00 -15.68 4.66
CA ILE A 202 -20.27 -14.93 4.75
C ILE A 202 -20.76 -14.94 6.21
N ALA A 203 -20.67 -16.08 6.89
CA ALA A 203 -21.11 -16.21 8.27
C ALA A 203 -20.26 -15.38 9.26
N THR A 204 -18.97 -15.20 8.99
CA THR A 204 -18.05 -14.48 9.91
C THR A 204 -17.91 -13.00 9.58
N HIS A 205 -17.87 -12.60 8.31
CA HIS A 205 -17.62 -11.21 7.92
C HIS A 205 -18.87 -10.47 7.48
N GLY A 206 -19.91 -11.15 6.98
CA GLY A 206 -21.23 -10.58 6.64
C GLY A 206 -21.26 -9.50 5.55
N VAL A 207 -20.13 -8.88 5.24
CA VAL A 207 -19.97 -7.77 4.29
C VAL A 207 -19.32 -8.32 3.03
N GLN A 208 -20.04 -8.27 1.91
CA GLN A 208 -19.44 -8.62 0.63
C GLN A 208 -18.37 -7.59 0.27
N PRO A 209 -17.20 -8.04 -0.21
CA PRO A 209 -16.18 -7.14 -0.72
C PRO A 209 -16.73 -6.31 -1.88
N PRO A 210 -16.21 -5.10 -2.11
CA PRO A 210 -16.58 -4.31 -3.28
C PRO A 210 -16.35 -5.15 -4.54
N SER A 211 -17.34 -5.20 -5.42
CA SER A 211 -17.26 -5.97 -6.67
C SER A 211 -16.13 -5.41 -7.55
N GLY A 212 -15.01 -6.12 -7.56
CA GLY A 212 -13.90 -5.88 -8.47
C GLY A 212 -14.34 -6.22 -9.90
N GLY A 213 -14.93 -5.25 -10.59
CA GLY A 213 -15.33 -5.36 -11.98
C GLY A 213 -14.12 -5.61 -12.89
N GLY A 214 -13.99 -6.84 -13.35
CA GLY A 214 -13.17 -7.17 -14.51
C GLY A 214 -13.90 -6.82 -15.81
N GLY A 215 -13.43 -5.79 -16.51
CA GLY A 215 -13.43 -5.66 -17.97
C GLY A 215 -14.74 -5.30 -18.73
N GLY A 216 -14.71 -4.17 -19.45
CA GLY A 216 -15.27 -4.07 -20.82
C GLY A 216 -16.51 -3.19 -21.06
N GLY A 217 -16.33 -2.09 -21.81
CA GLY A 217 -17.17 -1.75 -22.98
C GLY A 217 -18.48 -0.95 -22.83
N SER A 218 -18.43 0.31 -23.31
CA SER A 218 -19.42 1.06 -24.11
C SER A 218 -20.82 1.44 -23.57
N GLY A 219 -21.10 2.75 -23.61
CA GLY A 219 -22.30 3.30 -24.27
C GLY A 219 -23.40 3.91 -23.40
N GLY A 220 -23.74 5.18 -23.69
CA GLY A 220 -25.14 5.61 -23.76
C GLY A 220 -25.70 6.44 -22.61
N ALA A 221 -26.09 7.68 -22.92
CA ALA A 221 -26.54 8.75 -22.04
C ALA A 221 -27.97 8.62 -21.43
N ALA A 222 -28.17 9.50 -20.44
CA ALA A 222 -29.37 10.30 -20.12
C ALA A 222 -30.36 9.80 -19.05
N GLY A 223 -30.67 10.68 -18.07
CA GLY A 223 -31.93 10.57 -17.29
C GLY A 223 -31.96 11.09 -15.85
N ASN A 224 -31.57 12.34 -15.62
CA ASN A 224 -31.91 13.26 -14.51
C ASN A 224 -32.87 12.79 -13.37
N SER A 225 -32.43 12.92 -12.11
CA SER A 225 -33.31 13.21 -10.95
C SER A 225 -32.50 13.82 -9.78
N ARG A 226 -33.07 14.88 -9.21
CA ARG A 226 -32.47 15.88 -8.30
C ARG A 226 -32.36 15.41 -6.85
N ASN A 227 -31.39 16.02 -6.13
CA ASN A 227 -31.21 16.15 -4.68
C ASN A 227 -31.08 14.82 -3.90
N VAL A 228 -30.04 14.58 -3.12
CA VAL A 228 -29.83 15.14 -1.77
C VAL A 228 -28.32 15.16 -1.44
N ARG A 229 -27.87 16.22 -0.76
CA ARG A 229 -26.51 16.38 -0.20
C ARG A 229 -26.17 15.25 0.79
N ALA A 230 -25.12 14.47 0.54
CA ALA A 230 -24.49 13.62 1.56
C ALA A 230 -23.07 13.17 1.13
N GLY A 231 -22.09 13.34 2.02
CA GLY A 231 -20.86 12.55 2.11
C GLY A 231 -19.89 12.58 0.93
N GLN A 232 -18.94 13.53 0.95
CA GLN A 232 -17.78 13.56 0.04
C GLN A 232 -16.96 12.26 0.17
N ARG A 233 -16.76 11.56 -0.95
CA ARG A 233 -15.93 10.35 -1.05
C ARG A 233 -14.45 10.73 -1.10
N ALA A 234 -13.60 10.05 -0.34
CA ALA A 234 -12.14 10.20 -0.46
C ALA A 234 -11.68 9.72 -1.84
N GLY A 235 -10.71 10.41 -2.45
CA GLY A 235 -10.11 10.02 -3.74
C GLY A 235 -10.68 10.69 -5.00
N VAL A 236 -11.51 11.73 -4.87
CA VAL A 236 -12.00 12.52 -6.03
C VAL A 236 -11.43 13.93 -6.08
N CYS A 237 -11.17 14.43 -7.30
CA CYS A 237 -10.67 15.77 -7.56
C CYS A 237 -11.63 16.85 -7.04
N TYR A 238 -11.11 17.80 -6.25
CA TYR A 238 -11.88 18.92 -5.67
C TYR A 238 -12.54 19.87 -6.68
N GLY A 239 -12.14 19.82 -7.95
CA GLY A 239 -12.70 20.67 -9.02
C GLY A 239 -13.90 20.01 -9.72
N CYS A 240 -13.71 18.78 -10.22
CA CYS A 240 -14.68 18.11 -11.07
C CYS A 240 -15.36 16.88 -10.44
N GLY A 241 -14.92 16.46 -9.24
CA GLY A 241 -15.43 15.28 -8.55
C GLY A 241 -15.06 13.94 -9.20
N GLN A 242 -14.17 13.93 -10.20
CA GLN A 242 -13.67 12.71 -10.83
C GLN A 242 -12.44 12.18 -10.09
N PRO A 243 -12.29 10.85 -9.91
CA PRO A 243 -11.11 10.25 -9.30
C PRO A 243 -9.89 10.31 -10.22
N GLY A 244 -8.70 10.04 -9.66
CA GLY A 244 -7.50 9.73 -10.43
C GLY A 244 -6.65 10.92 -10.91
N HIS A 245 -6.87 12.14 -10.41
CA HIS A 245 -5.99 13.29 -10.69
C HIS A 245 -6.10 14.37 -9.62
N HIS A 246 -5.06 15.21 -9.49
CA HIS A 246 -5.09 16.36 -8.58
C HIS A 246 -5.78 17.58 -9.22
N ARG A 247 -6.24 18.53 -8.40
CA ARG A 247 -6.94 19.75 -8.88
C ARG A 247 -6.13 20.55 -9.92
N TYR A 248 -4.80 20.51 -9.86
CA TYR A 248 -3.96 21.23 -10.81
C TYR A 248 -3.88 20.56 -12.20
N GLU A 249 -4.23 19.27 -12.29
CA GLU A 249 -4.33 18.45 -13.50
C GLU A 249 -5.77 18.34 -14.00
N CYS A 250 -6.71 19.05 -13.38
CA CYS A 250 -8.14 18.93 -13.66
C CYS A 250 -8.45 19.42 -15.09
N PRO A 251 -8.99 18.57 -15.98
CA PRO A 251 -9.27 18.96 -17.37
C PRO A 251 -10.29 20.10 -17.47
N SER A 252 -11.15 20.25 -16.46
CA SER A 252 -12.15 21.31 -16.34
C SER A 252 -11.62 22.63 -15.75
N ARG A 253 -10.31 22.80 -15.60
CA ARG A 253 -9.72 24.02 -14.99
C ARG A 253 -9.73 25.22 -15.95
N ASN A 254 -10.06 25.03 -17.22
CA ASN A 254 -10.09 26.05 -18.28
C ASN A 254 -11.48 26.27 -18.91
N SER A 255 -12.56 25.85 -18.25
CA SER A 255 -13.95 26.05 -18.70
C SER A 255 -14.76 26.83 -17.68
#